data_AF-A0A495XFV8-F1
#
_entry.id   AF-A0A495XFV8-F1
#
_cell.length_a   1.000
_cell.length_b   1.000
_cell.length_c   1.000
_cell.angle_alpha   90.00
_cell.angle_beta   90.00
_cell.angle_gamma   90.00
#
_symmetry.space_group_name_H-M   'P 1'
#
loop_
_entity.id
_entity.type
_entity.pdbx_description
1 polymer ?
#
loop_
_entity_poly.entity_id
_entity_poly.type
_entity_poly.pdbx_seq_one_letter_code
_entity_poly.pdbx_strand_id
1 'polypeptide(L)'
;MVPMNIAERNETPAERMDRNYGEILQEMRVAQTGVQLLLAFLLTLAFTPRFGTLDLFQLQVYVSSLVLGATSTALLIAPAPFHRLVFRRRLKHELVRASSRLLLAGLVLLKLALAAALLLILDVVLGLVPALWITSGLVAWFGFWWFVLPLRYRARSPRRDAVPHGLPRDVGARPDTQLGQHV
;
A
#
# COMPACT_ATOMS: atom_id res chain seq x y z
N MET A 1 27.75 14.34 22.10
CA MET A 1 26.91 13.59 23.05
C MET A 1 25.52 13.50 22.43
N VAL A 2 25.22 12.40 21.73
CA VAL A 2 23.93 12.19 21.06
C VAL A 2 22.89 11.88 22.14
N PRO A 3 21.77 12.63 22.25
CA PRO A 3 20.74 12.29 23.22
C PRO A 3 20.12 10.94 22.82
N MET A 4 20.42 9.92 23.62
CA MET A 4 19.86 8.57 23.48
C MET A 4 18.36 8.68 23.77
N ASN A 5 17.55 8.45 22.73
CA ASN A 5 16.09 8.67 22.74
C ASN A 5 15.39 7.70 23.72
N ILE A 6 15.21 8.11 24.98
CA ILE A 6 14.53 7.31 26.03
C ILE A 6 13.07 6.99 25.64
N ALA A 7 12.49 7.71 24.67
CA ALA A 7 11.13 7.44 24.16
C ALA A 7 10.99 6.09 23.45
N GLU A 8 12.01 5.59 22.73
CA GLU A 8 11.91 4.29 22.05
C GLU A 8 11.78 3.11 23.02
N ARG A 9 12.24 3.27 24.26
CA ARG A 9 12.26 2.22 25.28
C ARG A 9 10.95 2.07 26.06
N ASN A 10 10.06 3.07 26.00
CA ASN A 10 8.78 3.10 26.73
C ASN A 10 7.54 3.18 25.81
N GLU A 11 7.71 3.05 24.49
CA GLU A 11 6.62 3.16 23.52
C GLU A 11 5.69 1.93 23.58
N THR A 12 4.40 2.17 23.78
CA THR A 12 3.40 1.08 23.80
C THR A 12 3.23 0.47 22.40
N PRO A 13 2.79 -0.81 22.30
CA PRO A 13 2.51 -1.42 21.00
C PRO A 13 1.51 -0.63 20.15
N ALA A 14 0.60 0.12 20.77
CA ALA A 14 -0.36 0.98 20.08
C ALA A 14 0.30 2.23 19.50
N GLU A 15 1.14 2.93 20.27
CA GLU A 15 1.87 4.12 19.79
C GLU A 15 2.82 3.79 18.64
N ARG A 16 3.50 2.64 18.70
CA ARG A 16 4.35 2.17 17.60
C ARG A 16 3.56 1.90 16.32
N MET A 17 2.35 1.33 16.43
CA MET A 17 1.47 1.11 15.27
C MET A 17 1.01 2.43 14.66
N ASP A 18 0.66 3.42 15.48
CA ASP A 18 0.24 4.75 15.01
C ASP A 18 1.40 5.50 14.33
N ARG A 19 2.63 5.38 14.85
CA ARG A 19 3.84 5.94 14.23
C ARG A 19 4.14 5.30 12.87
N ASN A 20 4.21 3.97 12.82
CA ASN A 20 4.42 3.23 11.57
C ASN A 20 3.31 3.53 10.54
N TYR A 21 2.07 3.69 11.00
CA TYR A 21 0.96 4.09 10.15
C TYR A 21 1.15 5.51 9.59
N GLY A 22 1.63 6.45 10.41
CA GLY A 22 2.02 7.80 9.97
C GLY A 22 3.09 7.79 8.88
N GLU A 23 4.13 6.96 9.04
CA GLU A 23 5.20 6.77 8.03
C GLU A 23 4.62 6.23 6.71
N ILE A 24 3.79 5.18 6.76
CA ILE A 24 3.11 4.62 5.59
C ILE A 24 2.23 5.68 4.91
N LEU A 25 1.47 6.48 5.67
CA LEU A 25 0.65 7.55 5.10
C LEU A 25 1.49 8.63 4.41
N GLN A 26 2.70 8.92 4.90
CA GLN A 26 3.61 9.86 4.26
C GLN A 26 4.20 9.29 2.97
N GLU A 27 4.57 8.02 2.95
CA GLU A 27 4.99 7.33 1.72
C GLU A 27 3.85 7.29 0.69
N MET A 28 2.61 7.04 1.15
CA MET A 28 1.43 7.02 0.28
C MET A 28 1.08 8.40 -0.29
N ARG A 29 1.44 9.51 0.37
CA ARG A 29 1.24 10.86 -0.19
C ARG A 29 2.02 11.06 -1.47
N VAL A 30 3.17 10.41 -1.65
CA VAL A 30 3.96 10.50 -2.89
C VAL A 30 3.18 9.90 -4.07
N ALA A 31 2.50 8.78 -3.85
CA ALA A 31 1.62 8.20 -4.87
C ALA A 31 0.38 9.07 -5.11
N GLN A 32 -0.16 9.67 -4.05
CA GLN A 32 -1.31 10.56 -4.12
C GLN A 32 -1.02 11.84 -4.95
N THR A 33 0.15 12.46 -4.78
CA THR A 33 0.53 13.62 -5.61
C THR A 33 0.71 13.21 -7.07
N GLY A 34 1.26 12.02 -7.32
CA GLY A 34 1.39 11.45 -8.66
C GLY A 34 0.04 11.30 -9.39
N VAL A 35 -0.98 10.75 -8.73
CA VAL A 35 -2.32 10.61 -9.35
C VAL A 35 -3.01 11.96 -9.58
N GLN A 36 -2.83 12.92 -8.68
CA GLN A 36 -3.39 14.26 -8.85
C GLN A 36 -2.78 14.97 -10.06
N LEU A 37 -1.47 14.88 -10.23
CA LEU A 37 -0.77 15.43 -11.38
C LEU A 37 -1.26 14.79 -12.69
N LEU A 38 -1.39 13.47 -12.72
CA LEU A 38 -1.94 12.75 -13.85
C LEU A 38 -3.35 13.23 -14.22
N LEU A 39 -4.26 13.29 -13.24
CA LEU A 39 -5.64 13.74 -13.46
C LEU A 39 -5.69 15.18 -13.94
N ALA A 40 -4.85 16.07 -13.39
CA ALA A 40 -4.76 17.45 -13.85
C ALA A 40 -4.33 17.52 -15.31
N PHE A 41 -3.30 16.77 -15.71
CA PHE A 41 -2.86 16.70 -17.11
C PHE A 41 -3.94 16.16 -18.04
N LEU A 42 -4.63 15.09 -17.66
CA LEU A 42 -5.75 14.54 -18.44
C LEU A 42 -6.89 15.55 -18.56
N LEU A 43 -7.22 16.26 -17.48
CA LEU A 43 -8.26 17.28 -17.53
C LEU A 43 -7.86 18.44 -18.46
N THR A 44 -6.61 18.92 -18.36
CA THR A 44 -6.09 19.93 -19.29
C THR A 44 -6.17 19.47 -20.73
N LEU A 45 -5.82 18.21 -21.01
CA LEU A 45 -5.85 17.64 -22.36
C LEU A 45 -7.26 17.76 -22.99
N ALA A 46 -8.33 17.56 -22.22
CA ALA A 46 -9.71 17.66 -22.72
C ALA A 46 -10.11 19.05 -23.23
N PHE A 47 -9.45 20.10 -22.76
CA PHE A 47 -9.70 21.48 -23.18
C PHE A 47 -8.73 21.95 -24.27
N THR A 48 -7.81 21.09 -24.72
CA THR A 48 -6.91 21.44 -25.83
C THR A 48 -7.64 21.33 -27.17
N PRO A 49 -7.31 22.18 -28.16
CA PRO A 49 -7.88 22.08 -29.51
C PRO A 49 -7.66 20.71 -30.16
N ARG A 50 -6.58 20.02 -29.78
CA ARG A 50 -6.23 18.68 -30.29
C ARG A 50 -7.21 17.61 -29.82
N PHE A 51 -7.90 17.80 -28.69
CA PHE A 51 -8.83 16.81 -28.14
C PHE A 51 -9.97 16.45 -29.11
N GLY A 52 -10.49 17.44 -29.83
CA GLY A 52 -11.54 17.22 -30.85
C GLY A 52 -11.08 16.44 -32.08
N THR A 53 -9.77 16.19 -32.21
CA THR A 53 -9.18 15.45 -33.33
C THR A 53 -8.72 14.05 -32.94
N LEU A 54 -8.99 13.61 -31.70
CA LEU A 54 -8.67 12.26 -31.26
C LEU A 54 -9.54 11.24 -31.99
N ASP A 55 -8.94 10.12 -32.37
CA ASP A 55 -9.70 8.99 -32.87
C ASP A 55 -10.47 8.28 -31.73
N LEU A 56 -11.30 7.30 -32.11
CA LEU A 56 -12.12 6.57 -31.14
C LEU A 56 -11.26 5.78 -30.14
N PHE A 57 -10.12 5.24 -30.57
CA PHE A 57 -9.23 4.46 -29.70
C PHE A 57 -8.57 5.37 -28.65
N GLN A 58 -8.02 6.50 -29.07
CA GLN A 58 -7.42 7.52 -28.21
C GLN A 58 -8.44 8.05 -27.21
N LEU A 59 -9.68 8.31 -27.64
CA LEU A 59 -10.74 8.73 -26.73
C LEU A 59 -11.07 7.66 -25.68
N GLN A 60 -11.13 6.39 -26.06
CA GLN A 60 -11.37 5.29 -25.12
C GLN A 60 -10.22 5.12 -24.13
N VAL A 61 -8.97 5.22 -24.58
CA VAL A 61 -7.78 5.15 -23.72
C VAL A 61 -7.76 6.34 -22.75
N TYR A 62 -8.10 7.54 -23.24
CA TYR A 62 -8.24 8.75 -22.41
C TYR A 62 -9.27 8.56 -21.29
N VAL A 63 -10.51 8.17 -21.64
CA VAL A 63 -11.59 7.96 -20.66
C VAL A 63 -11.21 6.86 -19.67
N SER A 64 -10.60 5.78 -20.15
CA SER A 64 -10.14 4.68 -19.29
C SER A 64 -9.09 5.16 -18.29
N SER A 65 -8.09 5.92 -18.75
CA SER A 65 -7.05 6.50 -17.88
C SER A 65 -7.67 7.43 -16.82
N LEU A 66 -8.62 8.27 -17.22
CA LEU A 66 -9.30 9.21 -16.31
C LEU A 66 -10.09 8.48 -15.22
N VAL A 67 -10.88 7.46 -15.60
CA VAL A 67 -11.67 6.66 -14.65
C VAL A 67 -10.76 5.85 -13.71
N LEU A 68 -9.68 5.26 -14.23
CA LEU A 68 -8.69 4.53 -13.43
C LEU A 68 -8.02 5.47 -12.42
N GLY A 69 -7.60 6.67 -12.85
CA GLY A 69 -6.99 7.67 -11.98
C GLY A 69 -7.94 8.18 -10.89
N ALA A 70 -9.20 8.44 -11.23
CA ALA A 70 -10.22 8.87 -10.27
C ALA A 70 -10.51 7.77 -9.24
N THR A 71 -10.66 6.52 -9.68
CA THR A 71 -10.89 5.37 -8.80
C THR A 71 -9.68 5.10 -7.90
N SER A 72 -8.47 5.20 -8.44
CA SER A 72 -7.23 5.14 -7.68
C SER A 72 -7.20 6.20 -6.58
N THR A 73 -7.54 7.45 -6.91
CA THR A 73 -7.57 8.56 -5.95
C THR A 73 -8.56 8.27 -4.82
N ALA A 74 -9.76 7.80 -5.13
CA ALA A 74 -10.77 7.44 -4.13
C ALA A 74 -10.25 6.35 -3.17
N LEU A 75 -9.60 5.31 -3.70
CA LEU A 75 -9.04 4.21 -2.91
C LEU A 75 -7.83 4.62 -2.06
N LEU A 76 -6.99 5.52 -2.56
CA LEU A 76 -5.83 6.04 -1.81
C LEU A 76 -6.25 6.99 -0.68
N ILE A 77 -7.36 7.73 -0.84
CA ILE A 77 -7.88 8.64 0.19
C ILE A 77 -8.67 7.87 1.27
N ALA A 78 -9.31 6.75 0.92
CA ALA A 78 -10.18 5.97 1.81
C ALA A 78 -9.61 5.61 3.21
N PRO A 79 -8.31 5.27 3.39
CA PRO A 79 -7.76 4.86 4.69
C PRO A 79 -7.77 5.97 5.75
N ALA A 80 -7.64 7.24 5.34
CA ALA A 80 -7.53 8.39 6.25
C ALA A 80 -8.80 8.59 7.12
N PRO A 81 -10.03 8.63 6.57
CA PRO A 81 -11.25 8.69 7.38
C PRO A 81 -11.56 7.36 8.07
N PHE A 82 -11.19 6.22 7.48
CA PHE A 82 -11.42 4.88 8.07
C PHE A 82 -10.73 4.72 9.43
N HIS A 83 -9.52 5.28 9.59
CA HIS A 83 -8.83 5.31 10.87
C HIS A 83 -9.58 6.16 11.91
N ARG A 84 -10.04 7.36 11.53
CA ARG A 84 -10.76 8.29 12.44
C ARG A 84 -12.11 7.74 12.91
N LEU A 85 -12.84 7.01 12.05
CA LEU A 85 -14.18 6.52 12.36
C LEU A 85 -14.17 5.26 13.23
N VAL A 86 -13.21 4.36 13.03
CA VAL A 86 -13.25 2.99 13.60
C VAL A 86 -12.36 2.79 14.82
N PHE A 87 -11.44 3.72 15.13
CA PHE A 87 -10.70 3.70 16.39
C PHE A 87 -11.61 3.71 17.64
N ARG A 88 -12.87 4.16 17.48
CA ARG A 88 -13.91 4.07 18.52
C ARG A 88 -14.45 2.66 18.79
N ARG A 89 -14.24 1.65 17.95
CA ARG A 89 -14.95 0.35 18.01
C ARG A 89 -14.09 -0.92 18.26
N ARG A 90 -12.83 -0.82 18.71
CA ARG A 90 -11.96 -1.95 19.14
C ARG A 90 -11.72 -3.11 18.14
N LEU A 91 -12.23 -3.07 16.91
CA LEU A 91 -11.98 -4.07 15.85
C LEU A 91 -10.70 -3.75 15.06
N LYS A 92 -9.54 -3.82 15.72
CA LYS A 92 -8.26 -3.31 15.18
C LYS A 92 -7.63 -4.15 14.05
N HIS A 93 -7.87 -5.47 13.98
CA HIS A 93 -7.09 -6.36 13.09
C HIS A 93 -7.64 -6.50 11.66
N GLU A 94 -8.96 -6.61 11.48
CA GLU A 94 -9.55 -6.68 10.13
C GLU A 94 -9.46 -5.34 9.38
N LEU A 95 -9.52 -4.24 10.13
CA LEU A 95 -9.45 -2.89 9.58
C LEU A 95 -8.14 -2.60 8.87
N VAL A 96 -7.00 -2.97 9.50
CA VAL A 96 -5.66 -2.77 8.93
C VAL A 96 -5.50 -3.56 7.62
N ARG A 97 -6.07 -4.78 7.55
CA ARG A 97 -6.04 -5.60 6.34
C ARG A 97 -6.89 -4.99 5.22
N ALA A 98 -8.08 -4.47 5.55
CA ALA A 98 -8.94 -3.80 4.58
C ALA A 98 -8.27 -2.53 4.01
N SER A 99 -7.74 -1.66 4.88
CA SER A 99 -7.02 -0.44 4.46
C SER A 99 -5.81 -0.75 3.59
N SER A 100 -5.04 -1.79 3.93
CA SER A 100 -3.90 -2.24 3.13
C SER A 100 -4.33 -2.74 1.73
N ARG A 101 -5.44 -3.49 1.63
CA ARG A 101 -5.99 -3.92 0.34
C ARG A 101 -6.46 -2.75 -0.52
N LEU A 102 -7.13 -1.76 0.08
CA LEU A 102 -7.57 -0.55 -0.63
C LEU A 102 -6.38 0.25 -1.17
N LEU A 103 -5.33 0.43 -0.35
CA LEU A 103 -4.09 1.08 -0.78
C LEU A 103 -3.42 0.34 -1.95
N LEU A 104 -3.25 -0.97 -1.83
CA LEU A 104 -2.66 -1.78 -2.89
C LEU A 104 -3.49 -1.74 -4.17
N ALA A 105 -4.81 -1.84 -4.07
CA ALA A 105 -5.71 -1.72 -5.22
C ALA A 105 -5.60 -0.33 -5.88
N GLY A 106 -5.55 0.75 -5.06
CA GLY A 106 -5.33 2.11 -5.54
C GLY A 106 -4.01 2.24 -6.32
N LEU A 107 -2.91 1.73 -5.78
CA LEU A 107 -1.60 1.76 -6.45
C LEU A 107 -1.58 1.00 -7.77
N VAL A 108 -2.28 -0.13 -7.85
CA VAL A 108 -2.42 -0.90 -9.11
C VAL A 108 -3.20 -0.09 -10.14
N LEU A 109 -4.31 0.53 -9.75
CA LEU A 109 -5.09 1.37 -10.64
C LEU A 109 -4.31 2.61 -11.09
N LEU A 110 -3.51 3.22 -10.21
CA LEU A 110 -2.60 4.31 -10.57
C LEU A 110 -1.62 3.89 -11.67
N LYS A 111 -0.99 2.72 -11.52
CA LYS A 111 -0.08 2.19 -12.55
C LYS A 111 -0.79 2.00 -13.88
N LEU A 112 -2.00 1.44 -13.88
CA LEU A 112 -2.79 1.26 -15.10
C LEU A 112 -3.19 2.61 -15.73
N ALA A 113 -3.58 3.58 -14.91
CA ALA A 113 -3.93 4.92 -15.37
C ALA A 113 -2.74 5.62 -16.04
N LEU A 114 -1.55 5.55 -15.41
CA LEU A 114 -0.30 6.08 -15.97
C LEU A 114 0.08 5.40 -17.28
N ALA A 115 -0.04 4.06 -17.34
CA ALA A 115 0.25 3.31 -18.56
C ALA A 115 -0.70 3.70 -19.71
N ALA A 116 -2.00 3.84 -19.43
CA ALA A 116 -2.98 4.27 -20.41
C ALA A 116 -2.73 5.72 -20.88
N ALA A 117 -2.42 6.64 -19.97
CA ALA A 117 -2.10 8.03 -20.34
C ALA A 117 -0.81 8.13 -21.16
N LEU A 118 0.21 7.34 -20.82
CA LEU A 118 1.44 7.29 -21.59
C LEU A 118 1.20 6.72 -22.99
N LEU A 119 0.42 5.63 -23.09
CA LEU A 119 0.03 5.06 -24.38
C LEU A 119 -0.68 6.10 -25.24
N LEU A 120 -1.64 6.83 -24.66
CA LEU A 120 -2.37 7.89 -25.35
C LEU A 120 -1.42 8.97 -25.89
N ILE A 121 -0.54 9.51 -25.05
CA ILE A 121 0.38 10.58 -25.44
C ILE A 121 1.34 10.10 -26.52
N LEU A 122 1.89 8.90 -26.38
CA LEU A 122 2.81 8.33 -27.37
C LEU A 122 2.11 8.02 -28.68
N ASP A 123 0.86 7.54 -28.65
CA ASP A 123 0.08 7.28 -29.85
C ASP A 123 -0.22 8.58 -30.60
N VAL A 124 -0.58 9.65 -29.89
CA VAL A 124 -0.81 10.97 -30.48
C VAL A 124 0.45 11.56 -31.13
N VAL A 125 1.64 11.26 -30.59
CA VAL A 125 2.91 11.85 -31.05
C VAL A 125 3.65 10.99 -32.08
N LEU A 126 3.65 9.67 -31.91
CA LEU A 126 4.46 8.72 -32.68
C LEU A 126 3.62 7.71 -33.49
N GLY A 127 2.31 7.62 -33.21
CA GLY A 127 1.42 6.58 -33.73
C GLY A 127 1.43 5.29 -32.91
N LEU A 128 0.48 4.41 -33.21
CA LEU A 128 0.11 3.29 -32.35
C LEU A 128 1.21 2.24 -32.16
N VAL A 129 1.89 1.87 -33.24
CA VAL A 129 2.93 0.81 -33.21
C VAL A 129 4.09 1.17 -32.29
N PRO A 130 4.79 2.32 -32.44
CA PRO A 130 5.85 2.69 -31.52
C PRO A 130 5.32 2.94 -30.10
N ALA A 131 4.11 3.50 -29.95
CA ALA A 131 3.49 3.73 -28.65
C ALA A 131 3.27 2.43 -27.86
N LEU A 132 2.83 1.36 -28.53
CA LEU A 132 2.65 0.05 -27.91
C LEU A 132 3.97 -0.55 -27.44
N TRP A 133 5.03 -0.51 -28.25
CA TRP A 133 6.34 -1.06 -27.87
C TRP A 133 6.94 -0.34 -26.67
N ILE A 134 6.96 1.00 -26.70
CA ILE A 134 7.53 1.82 -25.63
C ILE A 134 6.72 1.64 -24.34
N THR A 135 5.39 1.75 -24.43
CA THR A 135 4.52 1.60 -23.26
C THR A 135 4.63 0.19 -22.67
N SER A 136 4.61 -0.85 -23.50
CA SER A 136 4.72 -2.24 -23.04
C SER A 136 6.07 -2.50 -22.39
N GLY A 137 7.16 -1.99 -22.96
CA GLY A 137 8.51 -2.10 -22.38
C GLY A 137 8.59 -1.42 -21.02
N LEU A 138 8.04 -0.21 -20.89
CA LEU A 138 8.03 0.51 -19.62
C LEU A 138 7.13 -0.16 -18.57
N VAL A 139 5.95 -0.64 -18.97
CA VAL A 139 5.04 -1.39 -18.09
C VAL A 139 5.66 -2.70 -17.65
N ALA A 140 6.36 -3.41 -18.53
CA ALA A 140 7.11 -4.61 -18.20
C ALA A 140 8.27 -4.31 -17.23
N TRP A 141 9.00 -3.22 -17.44
CA TRP A 141 10.07 -2.77 -16.55
C TRP A 141 9.54 -2.45 -15.15
N PHE A 142 8.52 -1.59 -15.05
CA PHE A 142 7.85 -1.29 -13.78
C PHE A 142 7.22 -2.53 -13.16
N GLY A 143 6.62 -3.39 -13.97
CA GLY A 143 6.05 -4.67 -13.57
C GLY A 143 7.11 -5.56 -12.93
N PHE A 144 8.25 -5.72 -13.59
CA PHE A 144 9.37 -6.51 -13.09
C PHE A 144 9.81 -6.03 -11.71
N TRP A 145 10.12 -4.75 -11.54
CA TRP A 145 10.49 -4.20 -10.23
C TRP A 145 9.38 -4.34 -9.18
N TRP A 146 8.13 -4.15 -9.60
CA TRP A 146 6.96 -4.26 -8.73
C TRP A 146 6.58 -5.69 -8.36
N PHE A 147 6.88 -6.70 -9.19
CA PHE A 147 6.58 -8.11 -8.91
C PHE A 147 7.75 -8.77 -8.18
N VAL A 148 8.99 -8.42 -8.52
CA VAL A 148 10.21 -8.95 -7.89
C VAL A 148 10.24 -8.60 -6.40
N LEU A 149 9.87 -7.38 -5.99
CA LEU A 149 9.84 -6.99 -4.58
C LEU A 149 8.87 -7.85 -3.72
N PRO A 150 7.56 -7.91 -4.01
CA PRO A 150 6.61 -8.67 -3.20
C PRO A 150 6.85 -10.18 -3.27
N LEU A 151 7.33 -10.72 -4.40
CA LEU A 151 7.74 -12.13 -4.48
C LEU A 151 8.94 -12.42 -3.59
N ARG A 152 9.92 -11.51 -3.51
CA ARG A 152 11.06 -11.63 -2.60
C ARG A 152 10.66 -11.51 -1.13
N TYR A 153 9.73 -10.62 -0.79
CA TYR A 153 9.22 -10.52 0.60
C TYR A 153 8.35 -11.72 0.99
N ARG A 154 7.54 -12.26 0.07
CA ARG A 154 6.75 -13.48 0.31
C ARG A 154 7.63 -14.73 0.44
N ALA A 155 8.70 -14.82 -0.34
CA ALA A 155 9.68 -15.91 -0.24
C ALA A 155 10.55 -15.83 1.02
N ARG A 156 10.74 -14.63 1.59
CA ARG A 156 11.49 -14.39 2.83
C ARG A 156 10.62 -14.33 4.09
N SER A 157 9.39 -14.85 4.04
CA SER A 157 8.63 -15.14 5.26
C SER A 157 8.87 -16.61 5.63
N PRO A 158 9.99 -16.97 6.29
CA PRO A 158 10.01 -18.24 7.01
C PRO A 158 8.82 -18.19 7.97
N ARG A 159 8.02 -19.26 7.96
CA ARG A 159 7.13 -19.61 9.07
C ARG A 159 7.90 -19.26 10.34
N ARG A 160 7.45 -18.25 11.09
CA ARG A 160 7.82 -18.14 12.49
C ARG A 160 7.20 -19.37 13.14
N ASP A 161 8.04 -20.38 13.20
CA ASP A 161 8.09 -21.51 14.10
C ASP A 161 6.89 -21.61 15.01
N ALA A 162 6.19 -22.73 14.85
CA ALA A 162 5.31 -23.26 15.87
C ALA A 162 6.02 -23.11 17.22
N VAL A 163 5.45 -22.28 18.10
CA VAL A 163 5.79 -22.29 19.52
C VAL A 163 5.70 -23.75 19.95
N PRO A 164 6.80 -24.42 20.33
CA PRO A 164 6.68 -25.72 20.95
C PRO A 164 6.01 -25.43 22.30
N HIS A 165 4.71 -25.71 22.39
CA HIS A 165 4.03 -25.84 23.68
C HIS A 165 4.52 -27.14 24.35
N GLY A 166 5.81 -27.19 24.64
CA GLY A 166 6.38 -28.04 25.68
C GLY A 166 6.38 -27.23 26.96
N LEU A 167 5.21 -27.07 27.57
CA LEU A 167 5.13 -26.76 28.99
C LEU A 167 5.62 -28.02 29.74
N PRO A 168 6.69 -27.97 30.55
CA PRO A 168 6.72 -28.82 31.73
C PRO A 168 5.66 -28.23 32.65
N ARG A 169 4.43 -28.77 32.56
CA ARG A 169 3.55 -28.82 33.72
C ARG A 169 4.15 -29.86 34.65
N ASP A 170 5.23 -29.49 35.32
CA ASP A 170 5.63 -30.15 36.54
C ASP A 170 4.72 -29.61 37.63
N VAL A 171 3.48 -30.09 37.53
CA VAL A 171 2.56 -30.28 38.63
C VAL A 171 3.24 -31.30 39.55
N GLY A 172 4.19 -30.82 40.34
CA GLY A 172 4.64 -31.47 41.55
C GLY A 172 3.55 -31.30 42.59
N ALA A 173 2.51 -32.12 42.49
CA ALA A 173 1.51 -32.25 43.53
C ALA A 173 2.12 -32.98 44.73
N ARG A 174 1.96 -32.35 45.91
CA ARG A 174 1.81 -32.91 47.28
C ARG A 174 3.09 -33.26 48.07
N PRO A 175 3.01 -33.40 49.41
CA PRO A 175 2.06 -32.87 50.41
C PRO A 175 2.76 -32.16 51.59
N ASP A 176 1.97 -31.47 52.40
CA ASP A 176 2.35 -30.89 53.70
C ASP A 176 2.80 -31.99 54.67
N THR A 177 3.97 -31.86 55.32
CA THR A 177 4.24 -32.54 56.60
C THR A 177 5.39 -31.91 57.39
N GLN A 178 5.07 -31.54 58.64
CA GLN A 178 5.95 -31.30 59.82
C GLN A 178 6.63 -29.92 59.89
N LEU A 179 6.22 -28.95 60.73
CA LEU A 179 6.11 -28.92 62.20
C LEU A 179 7.32 -29.54 62.92
N GLY A 180 8.15 -28.69 63.54
CA GLY A 180 8.95 -29.07 64.71
C GLY A 180 10.46 -28.81 64.66
N GLN A 181 10.91 -27.91 65.55
CA GLN A 181 12.15 -27.99 66.33
C GLN A 181 13.50 -28.07 65.58
N HIS A 182 14.35 -27.05 65.76
CA HIS A 182 15.46 -27.10 66.71
C HIS A 182 16.34 -25.84 66.61
N VAL A 183 16.47 -25.18 67.77
CA VAL A 183 17.59 -24.34 68.29
C VAL A 183 17.90 -23.03 67.57
#